data_AF-A0A6A6GDN5-F1
#
_entry.id   AF-A0A6A6GDN5-F1
#
_cell.length_a   1.000
_cell.length_b   1.000
_cell.length_c   1.000
_cell.angle_alpha   90.00
_cell.angle_beta   90.00
_cell.angle_gamma   90.00
#
_symmetry.space_group_name_H-M   'P 1'
#
loop_
_entity.id
_entity.type
_entity.pdbx_description
1 polymer ?
#
loop_
_entity_poly.entity_id
_entity_poly.type
_entity_poly.pdbx_seq_one_letter_code
_entity_poly.pdbx_strand_id
1 'polypeptide(L)'
;MNNPTAATILGTTSAVCWSIQLLPQILLNYRRHNATGLQPSMMLLWALAGVPLGVYNIVSSLSIALQIQAQILTSLSLVTWGQVYYYNHKWPKRKCLLSTLLLALLLGSTEYALTHLLRLSTRRSLTWPTTLMAVLAAALLAAGVLRHYWDMYLHRTVRGVSFLFCALDALGDLTAILSICFREDIEVLGIVIYGVELGLWCGVFVAGGVWNFREWVGRKR
;
A
#
# COMPACT_ATOMS: atom_id res chain seq x y z
N MET A 1 8.63 6.76 25.65
CA MET A 1 9.96 6.22 26.03
C MET A 1 10.92 6.66 24.95
N ASN A 2 11.76 7.68 25.18
CA ASN A 2 12.63 8.19 24.13
C ASN A 2 13.79 7.22 23.86
N ASN A 3 13.80 6.59 22.69
CA ASN A 3 14.89 5.72 22.24
C ASN A 3 15.07 5.86 20.71
N PRO A 4 15.95 6.78 20.26
CA PRO A 4 16.15 7.05 18.83
C PRO A 4 16.63 5.84 18.02
N THR A 5 17.41 4.95 18.64
CA THR A 5 17.88 3.71 18.02
C THR A 5 16.70 2.76 17.76
N ALA A 6 15.84 2.56 18.76
CA ALA A 6 14.63 1.74 18.59
C ALA A 6 13.70 2.34 17.52
N ALA A 7 13.48 3.65 17.55
CA ALA A 7 12.68 4.35 16.55
C ALA A 7 13.22 4.14 15.13
N THR A 8 14.54 4.21 14.94
CA THR A 8 15.20 4.02 13.64
C THR A 8 15.07 2.57 13.15
N ILE A 9 15.33 1.59 14.02
CA ILE A 9 15.22 0.16 13.67
C ILE A 9 13.79 -0.16 13.24
N LEU A 10 12.80 0.22 14.06
CA LEU A 10 11.39 -0.03 13.78
C LEU A 10 10.91 0.68 12.51
N GLY A 11 11.35 1.93 12.29
CA GLY A 11 11.02 2.68 11.08
C GLY A 11 11.61 2.05 9.81
N THR A 12 12.84 1.55 9.88
CA THR A 12 13.46 0.82 8.77
C THR A 12 12.79 -0.53 8.54
N THR A 13 12.46 -1.28 9.59
CA THR A 13 11.70 -2.53 9.48
C THR A 13 10.37 -2.30 8.77
N SER A 14 9.65 -1.24 9.14
CA SER A 14 8.42 -0.83 8.48
C SER A 14 8.60 -0.60 6.97
N ALA A 15 9.59 0.22 6.59
CA ALA A 15 9.89 0.48 5.19
C ALA A 15 10.25 -0.79 4.40
N VAL A 16 10.99 -1.72 5.01
CA VAL A 16 11.33 -3.01 4.40
C VAL A 16 10.08 -3.86 4.20
N CYS A 17 9.24 -4.01 5.22
CA CYS A 17 7.97 -4.74 5.15
C CYS A 17 7.11 -4.24 3.99
N TRP A 18 6.89 -2.92 3.91
CA TRP A 18 6.11 -2.31 2.84
C TRP A 18 6.74 -2.44 1.45
N SER A 19 8.08 -2.48 1.37
CA SER A 19 8.79 -2.68 0.10
C SER A 19 8.63 -4.09 -0.47
N ILE A 20 8.42 -5.11 0.37
CA ILE A 20 8.32 -6.50 -0.08
C ILE A 20 6.89 -7.05 -0.06
N GLN A 21 5.92 -6.32 0.51
CA GLN A 21 4.58 -6.84 0.81
C GLN A 21 3.83 -7.41 -0.39
N LEU A 22 3.96 -6.79 -1.57
CA LEU A 22 3.24 -7.21 -2.77
C LEU A 22 3.94 -8.38 -3.48
N LEU A 23 5.20 -8.70 -3.16
CA LEU A 23 5.94 -9.78 -3.80
C LEU A 23 5.26 -11.15 -3.60
N PRO A 24 4.82 -11.54 -2.38
CA PRO A 24 4.01 -12.74 -2.19
C PRO A 24 2.80 -12.82 -3.12
N GLN A 25 2.09 -11.70 -3.33
CA GLN A 25 0.91 -11.68 -4.21
C GLN A 25 1.29 -11.85 -5.67
N ILE A 26 2.35 -11.16 -6.12
CA ILE A 26 2.86 -11.26 -7.50
C ILE A 26 3.29 -12.70 -7.82
N LEU A 27 4.02 -13.32 -6.89
CA LEU A 27 4.47 -14.70 -7.00
C LEU A 27 3.30 -15.69 -6.98
N LEU A 28 2.29 -15.45 -6.15
CA LEU A 28 1.07 -16.27 -6.10
C LEU A 28 0.31 -16.22 -7.41
N ASN A 29 0.12 -15.03 -7.98
CA ASN A 29 -0.53 -14.82 -9.28
C ASN A 29 0.24 -15.54 -10.40
N TYR A 30 1.57 -15.43 -10.39
CA TYR A 30 2.43 -16.09 -11.37
C TYR A 30 2.31 -17.62 -11.28
N ARG A 31 2.40 -18.20 -10.07
CA ARG A 31 2.31 -19.65 -9.85
C ARG A 31 0.93 -20.22 -10.20
N ARG A 32 -0.14 -19.48 -9.93
CA ARG A 32 -1.52 -19.92 -10.22
C ARG A 32 -1.94 -19.66 -11.67
N HIS A 33 -1.17 -18.84 -12.41
CA HIS A 33 -1.57 -18.30 -13.71
C HIS A 33 -2.97 -17.65 -13.71
N ASN A 34 -3.36 -17.11 -12.56
CA ASN A 34 -4.68 -16.57 -12.27
C ASN A 34 -4.55 -15.51 -11.18
N ALA A 35 -5.29 -14.41 -11.31
CA ALA A 35 -5.37 -13.34 -10.31
C ALA A 35 -6.83 -13.15 -9.81
N THR A 36 -7.65 -14.21 -9.84
CA THR A 36 -9.04 -14.17 -9.35
C THR A 36 -9.09 -13.76 -7.89
N GLY A 37 -9.98 -12.82 -7.54
CA GLY A 37 -10.15 -12.27 -6.19
C GLY A 37 -9.20 -11.11 -5.86
N LEU A 38 -8.25 -10.79 -6.75
CA LEU A 38 -7.50 -9.55 -6.66
C LEU A 38 -8.17 -8.47 -7.51
N GLN A 39 -8.58 -7.38 -6.87
CA GLN A 39 -9.29 -6.31 -7.57
C GLN A 39 -8.30 -5.38 -8.31
N PRO A 40 -8.50 -5.13 -9.61
CA PRO A 40 -7.63 -4.22 -10.36
C PRO A 40 -7.78 -2.77 -9.87
N SER A 41 -8.95 -2.38 -9.37
CA SER A 41 -9.18 -1.04 -8.82
C SER A 41 -8.36 -0.78 -7.56
N MET A 42 -8.21 -1.76 -6.67
CA MET A 42 -7.34 -1.66 -5.51
C MET A 42 -5.88 -1.39 -5.92
N MET A 43 -5.35 -2.19 -6.84
CA MET A 43 -3.97 -2.03 -7.32
C MET A 43 -3.75 -0.68 -8.01
N LEU A 44 -4.75 -0.17 -8.74
CA LEU A 44 -4.66 1.15 -9.36
C LEU A 44 -4.71 2.27 -8.30
N LEU A 45 -5.59 2.17 -7.30
CA LEU A 45 -5.67 3.13 -6.20
C LEU A 45 -4.35 3.21 -5.43
N TRP A 46 -3.70 2.08 -5.20
CA TRP A 46 -2.39 2.02 -4.55
C TRP A 46 -1.26 2.59 -5.40
N ALA A 47 -1.26 2.32 -6.70
CA ALA A 47 -0.33 2.98 -7.61
C ALA A 47 -0.53 4.50 -7.61
N LEU A 48 -1.78 4.96 -7.58
CA LEU A 48 -2.12 6.39 -7.47
C LEU A 48 -1.71 6.97 -6.13
N ALA A 49 -1.86 6.23 -5.03
CA ALA A 49 -1.46 6.65 -3.67
C ALA A 49 0.06 6.84 -3.54
N GLY A 50 0.83 6.09 -4.31
CA GLY A 50 2.29 6.20 -4.33
C GLY A 50 2.79 7.57 -4.81
N VAL A 51 2.03 8.29 -5.65
CA VAL A 51 2.38 9.65 -6.08
C VAL A 51 2.38 10.65 -4.90
N PRO A 52 1.25 10.91 -4.20
CA PRO A 52 1.26 11.82 -3.07
C PRO A 52 2.14 11.31 -1.92
N LEU A 53 2.28 9.99 -1.73
CA LEU A 53 3.19 9.42 -0.74
C LEU A 53 4.66 9.76 -1.07
N GLY A 54 5.07 9.57 -2.32
CA GLY A 54 6.40 9.93 -2.80
C GLY A 54 6.69 11.42 -2.67
N VAL A 55 5.75 12.27 -3.12
CA VAL A 55 5.84 13.73 -2.94
C VAL A 55 6.02 14.09 -1.46
N TYR A 56 5.19 13.54 -0.57
CA TYR A 56 5.28 13.82 0.87
C TYR A 56 6.63 13.38 1.45
N ASN A 57 7.09 12.17 1.13
CA ASN A 57 8.35 11.62 1.64
C ASN A 57 9.57 12.44 1.17
N ILE A 58 9.56 12.89 -0.08
CA ILE A 58 10.66 13.63 -0.70
C ILE A 58 10.67 15.10 -0.26
N VAL A 59 9.50 15.76 -0.21
CA VAL A 59 9.40 17.18 0.17
C VAL A 59 9.63 17.37 1.67
N SER A 60 9.17 16.42 2.49
CA SER A 60 9.38 16.45 3.95
C SER A 60 10.77 15.92 4.37
N SER A 61 11.63 15.57 3.42
CA SER A 61 12.99 15.05 3.64
C SER A 61 13.02 13.86 4.61
N LEU A 62 12.05 12.94 4.47
CA LEU A 62 12.02 11.71 5.26
C LEU A 62 13.20 10.80 4.87
N SER A 63 13.41 9.73 5.64
CA SER A 63 14.49 8.79 5.39
C SER A 63 14.48 8.25 3.95
N ILE A 64 15.67 8.02 3.38
CA ILE A 64 15.82 7.49 2.01
C ILE A 64 15.05 6.17 1.86
N ALA A 65 14.96 5.37 2.93
CA ALA A 65 14.18 4.13 2.94
C ALA A 65 12.70 4.37 2.61
N LEU A 66 12.06 5.38 3.21
CA LEU A 66 10.65 5.72 2.92
C LEU A 66 10.46 6.34 1.53
N GLN A 67 11.42 7.13 1.07
CA GLN A 67 11.39 7.68 -0.30
C GLN A 67 11.43 6.57 -1.35
N ILE A 68 12.33 5.59 -1.19
CA ILE A 68 12.45 4.44 -2.09
C ILE A 68 11.22 3.53 -1.95
N GLN A 69 10.72 3.30 -0.74
CA GLN A 69 9.56 2.45 -0.48
C GLN A 69 8.33 2.92 -1.26
N ALA A 70 8.05 4.23 -1.33
CA ALA A 70 6.94 4.76 -2.12
C ALA A 70 7.04 4.40 -3.61
N GLN A 71 8.26 4.45 -4.17
CA GLN A 71 8.50 4.07 -5.58
C GLN A 71 8.31 2.57 -5.80
N ILE A 72 8.75 1.76 -4.85
CA ILE A 72 8.57 0.30 -4.87
C ILE A 72 7.08 -0.04 -4.81
N LEU A 73 6.32 0.57 -3.91
CA LEU A 73 4.87 0.39 -3.79
C LEU A 73 4.16 0.69 -5.11
N THR A 74 4.43 1.86 -5.71
CA THR A 74 3.85 2.24 -7.01
C THR A 74 4.16 1.19 -8.08
N SER A 75 5.42 0.80 -8.16
CA SER A 75 5.91 -0.16 -9.18
C SER A 75 5.28 -1.54 -9.01
N LEU A 76 5.29 -2.09 -7.80
CA LEU A 76 4.71 -3.40 -7.51
C LEU A 76 3.19 -3.39 -7.72
N SER A 77 2.51 -2.28 -7.38
CA SER A 77 1.07 -2.13 -7.61
C SER A 77 0.74 -2.12 -9.11
N LEU A 78 1.51 -1.40 -9.93
CA LEU A 78 1.37 -1.40 -11.39
C LEU A 78 1.66 -2.76 -12.03
N VAL A 79 2.72 -3.46 -11.58
CA VAL A 79 3.02 -4.83 -12.03
C VAL A 79 1.86 -5.76 -11.71
N THR A 80 1.32 -5.68 -10.50
CA THR A 80 0.22 -6.53 -10.05
C THR A 80 -1.08 -6.19 -10.81
N TRP A 81 -1.35 -4.91 -11.06
CA TRP A 81 -2.44 -4.46 -11.92
C TRP A 81 -2.33 -5.04 -13.33
N GLY A 82 -1.13 -5.01 -13.93
CA GLY A 82 -0.85 -5.62 -15.22
C GLY A 82 -1.06 -7.14 -15.22
N GLN A 83 -0.70 -7.83 -14.14
CA GLN A 83 -0.98 -9.27 -13.95
C GLN A 83 -2.49 -9.55 -13.94
N VAL A 84 -3.30 -8.72 -13.28
CA VAL A 84 -4.76 -8.89 -13.24
C VAL A 84 -5.37 -8.81 -14.64
N TYR A 85 -4.95 -7.83 -15.45
CA TYR A 85 -5.43 -7.72 -16.84
C TYR A 85 -4.91 -8.84 -17.75
N TYR A 86 -3.68 -9.29 -17.53
CA TYR A 86 -3.12 -10.40 -18.29
C TYR A 86 -3.84 -11.73 -17.98
N TYR A 87 -3.95 -12.11 -16.71
CA TYR A 87 -4.46 -13.42 -16.32
C TYR A 87 -6.00 -13.51 -16.35
N ASN A 88 -6.71 -12.48 -15.88
CA ASN A 88 -8.18 -12.54 -15.76
C ASN A 88 -8.88 -11.98 -17.01
N HIS A 89 -8.39 -10.85 -17.56
CA HIS A 89 -9.02 -10.19 -18.71
C HIS A 89 -8.43 -10.61 -20.06
N LYS A 90 -7.45 -11.52 -20.05
CA LYS A 90 -6.81 -12.12 -21.24
C LYS A 90 -6.24 -11.08 -22.21
N TRP A 91 -5.80 -9.93 -21.69
CA TRP A 91 -5.12 -8.94 -22.51
C TRP A 91 -3.80 -9.51 -23.04
N PRO A 92 -3.39 -9.18 -24.29
CA PRO A 92 -2.10 -9.63 -24.79
C PRO A 92 -0.96 -8.96 -24.01
N LYS A 93 0.14 -9.68 -23.79
CA LYS A 93 1.30 -9.22 -22.99
C LYS A 93 1.78 -7.81 -23.38
N ARG A 94 1.81 -7.51 -24.69
CA ARG A 94 2.20 -6.20 -25.23
C ARG A 94 1.29 -5.07 -24.74
N LYS A 95 -0.03 -5.30 -24.72
CA LYS A 95 -1.01 -4.32 -24.23
C LYS A 95 -0.83 -4.08 -22.74
N CYS A 96 -0.70 -5.14 -21.93
CA CYS A 96 -0.44 -5.00 -20.50
C CYS A 96 0.85 -4.23 -20.22
N LEU A 97 1.94 -4.58 -20.90
CA LEU A 97 3.24 -3.92 -20.74
C LEU A 97 3.16 -2.44 -21.12
N LEU A 98 2.60 -2.12 -22.29
CA LEU A 98 2.48 -0.75 -22.76
C LEU A 98 1.61 0.09 -21.83
N SER A 99 0.43 -0.41 -21.43
CA SER A 99 -0.45 0.30 -20.50
C SER A 99 0.22 0.53 -19.13
N THR A 100 0.95 -0.47 -18.62
CA THR A 100 1.68 -0.35 -17.34
C THR A 100 2.79 0.69 -17.42
N LEU A 101 3.56 0.70 -18.51
CA LEU A 101 4.63 1.67 -18.73
C LEU A 101 4.10 3.10 -18.91
N LEU A 102 3.00 3.27 -19.66
CA LEU A 102 2.36 4.57 -19.83
C LEU A 102 1.83 5.12 -18.50
N LEU A 103 1.20 4.26 -17.69
CA LEU A 103 0.78 4.64 -16.35
C LEU A 103 1.97 4.98 -15.45
N ALA A 104 3.05 4.19 -15.47
CA ALA A 104 4.26 4.47 -14.69
C ALA A 104 4.87 5.83 -15.06
N LEU A 105 4.97 6.14 -16.36
CA LEU A 105 5.50 7.41 -16.83
C LEU A 105 4.60 8.58 -16.43
N LEU A 106 3.27 8.43 -16.55
CA LEU A 106 2.30 9.44 -16.12
C LEU A 106 2.39 9.71 -14.62
N LEU A 107 2.41 8.66 -13.80
CA LEU A 107 2.50 8.79 -12.35
C LEU A 107 3.85 9.39 -11.92
N GLY A 108 4.96 8.91 -12.48
CA GLY A 108 6.30 9.41 -12.15
C GLY A 108 6.52 10.87 -12.60
N SER A 109 6.03 11.25 -13.78
CA SER A 109 6.07 12.66 -14.23
C SER A 109 5.20 13.58 -13.38
N THR A 110 4.02 13.10 -12.94
CA THR A 110 3.14 13.83 -12.03
C THR A 110 3.81 14.02 -10.67
N GLU A 111 4.40 12.96 -10.10
CA GLU A 111 5.15 13.03 -8.84
C GLU A 111 6.32 14.00 -8.94
N TYR A 112 7.10 13.92 -10.02
CA TYR A 112 8.22 14.84 -10.26
C TYR A 112 7.75 16.30 -10.31
N ALA A 113 6.72 16.60 -11.10
CA ALA A 113 6.17 17.94 -11.24
C ALA A 113 5.65 18.49 -9.90
N LEU A 114 4.88 17.70 -9.15
CA LEU A 114 4.37 18.06 -7.83
C LEU A 114 5.49 18.27 -6.82
N THR A 115 6.50 17.39 -6.80
CA THR A 115 7.65 17.53 -5.89
C THR A 115 8.39 18.84 -6.11
N HIS A 116 8.64 19.22 -7.37
CA HIS A 116 9.27 20.50 -7.69
C HIS A 116 8.40 21.70 -7.31
N LEU A 117 7.09 21.62 -7.57
CA LEU A 117 6.13 22.67 -7.24
C LEU A 117 5.99 22.88 -5.72
N LEU A 118 5.89 21.81 -4.95
CA LEU A 118 5.76 21.88 -3.50
C LEU A 118 7.08 22.33 -2.86
N ARG A 119 8.25 21.92 -3.36
CA ARG A 119 9.54 22.46 -2.90
C ARG A 119 9.63 23.98 -3.06
N LEU A 120 9.06 24.55 -4.11
CA LEU A 120 8.97 26.01 -4.29
C LEU A 120 8.00 26.65 -3.26
N SER A 121 6.90 25.96 -2.95
CA SER A 121 5.88 26.43 -2.00
C SER A 121 6.38 26.40 -0.55
N THR A 122 7.18 25.41 -0.17
CA THR A 122 7.78 25.32 1.18
C THR A 122 8.73 26.49 1.46
N ARG A 123 9.38 27.07 0.42
CA ARG A 123 10.17 28.32 0.56
C ARG A 123 9.31 29.52 0.99
N ARG A 124 7.99 29.44 0.81
CA ARG A 124 7.00 30.45 1.24
C ARG A 124 6.32 30.08 2.57
N SER A 125 6.93 29.20 3.37
CA SER A 125 6.46 28.76 4.70
C SER A 125 5.03 28.17 4.75
N LEU A 126 4.53 27.62 3.64
CA LEU A 126 3.24 26.93 3.58
C LEU A 126 3.42 25.42 3.82
N THR A 127 2.80 24.90 4.89
CA THR A 127 2.87 23.47 5.29
C THR A 127 1.63 22.64 4.95
N TRP A 128 0.50 23.29 4.63
CA TRP A 128 -0.73 22.58 4.28
C TRP A 128 -0.61 21.72 3.00
N PRO A 129 0.15 22.07 1.95
CA PRO A 129 0.21 21.26 0.74
C PRO A 129 0.87 19.89 0.96
N THR A 130 1.92 19.84 1.77
CA THR A 130 2.61 18.58 2.12
C THR A 130 1.72 17.71 2.99
N THR A 131 1.01 18.32 3.95
CA THR A 131 0.04 17.62 4.80
C THR A 131 -1.11 17.04 3.95
N LEU A 132 -1.59 17.78 2.95
CA LEU A 132 -2.59 17.29 2.00
C LEU A 132 -2.09 16.04 1.23
N MET A 133 -0.81 16.02 0.83
CA MET A 133 -0.24 14.84 0.16
C MET A 133 -0.22 13.62 1.10
N ALA A 134 0.15 13.78 2.37
CA ALA A 134 0.10 12.69 3.34
C ALA A 134 -1.34 12.15 3.52
N VAL A 135 -2.32 13.04 3.71
CA VAL A 135 -3.73 12.66 3.87
C VAL A 135 -4.29 12.00 2.62
N LEU A 136 -3.96 12.52 1.43
CA LEU A 136 -4.40 11.96 0.16
C LEU A 136 -3.82 10.56 -0.08
N ALA A 137 -2.54 10.35 0.25
CA ALA A 137 -1.91 9.04 0.18
C ALA A 137 -2.63 8.03 1.08
N ALA A 138 -2.83 8.38 2.35
CA ALA A 138 -3.53 7.55 3.32
C ALA A 138 -4.97 7.22 2.86
N ALA A 139 -5.71 8.22 2.36
CA ALA A 139 -7.07 8.01 1.88
C ALA A 139 -7.14 7.06 0.68
N LEU A 140 -6.18 7.16 -0.26
CA LEU A 140 -6.14 6.29 -1.44
C LEU A 140 -5.72 4.84 -1.10
N LEU A 141 -4.78 4.67 -0.17
CA LEU A 141 -4.39 3.35 0.35
C LEU A 141 -5.59 2.67 1.01
N ALA A 142 -6.24 3.38 1.95
CA ALA A 142 -7.39 2.88 2.67
C ALA A 142 -8.56 2.59 1.73
N ALA A 143 -8.83 3.47 0.76
CA ALA A 143 -9.84 3.23 -0.28
C ALA A 143 -9.54 1.97 -1.09
N GLY A 144 -8.27 1.70 -1.39
CA GLY A 144 -7.83 0.46 -2.03
C GLY A 144 -8.19 -0.76 -1.19
N VAL A 145 -7.87 -0.75 0.09
CA VAL A 145 -8.20 -1.87 1.00
C VAL A 145 -9.71 -2.02 1.18
N LEU A 146 -10.44 -0.92 1.35
CA LEU A 146 -11.92 -0.92 1.42
C LEU A 146 -12.57 -1.48 0.16
N ARG A 147 -11.95 -1.24 -1.01
CA ARG A 147 -12.42 -1.83 -2.26
C ARG A 147 -12.35 -3.36 -2.17
N HIS A 148 -11.29 -3.91 -1.59
CA HIS A 148 -11.17 -5.35 -1.34
C HIS A 148 -12.21 -5.88 -0.35
N TYR A 149 -12.54 -5.14 0.71
CA TYR A 149 -13.66 -5.49 1.60
C TYR A 149 -14.99 -5.60 0.87
N TRP A 150 -15.26 -4.73 -0.09
CA TRP A 150 -16.45 -4.82 -0.92
C TRP A 150 -16.47 -6.11 -1.75
N ASP A 151 -15.32 -6.58 -2.25
CA ASP A 151 -15.19 -7.88 -2.91
C ASP A 151 -15.63 -9.02 -1.99
N MET A 152 -15.07 -9.01 -0.79
CA MET A 152 -15.30 -10.03 0.23
C MET A 152 -16.77 -10.07 0.63
N TYR A 153 -17.40 -8.90 0.77
CA TYR A 153 -18.83 -8.79 1.06
C TYR A 153 -19.69 -9.37 -0.07
N LEU A 154 -19.39 -9.02 -1.32
CA LEU A 154 -20.16 -9.45 -2.49
C LEU A 154 -20.02 -10.96 -2.73
N HIS A 155 -18.79 -11.47 -2.69
CA HIS A 155 -18.46 -12.87 -3.00
C HIS A 155 -18.50 -13.78 -1.77
N ARG A 156 -18.81 -13.24 -0.59
CA ARG A 156 -18.95 -13.96 0.69
C ARG A 156 -17.77 -14.87 1.01
N THR A 157 -16.57 -14.53 0.54
CA THR A 157 -15.34 -15.31 0.69
C THR A 157 -14.12 -14.40 0.59
N VAL A 158 -13.03 -14.77 1.25
CA VAL A 158 -11.73 -14.10 1.11
C VAL A 158 -10.92 -14.86 0.07
N ARG A 159 -11.12 -14.52 -1.21
CA ARG A 159 -10.46 -15.22 -2.32
C ARG A 159 -9.38 -14.33 -2.93
N GLY A 160 -8.31 -14.96 -3.41
CA GLY A 160 -7.35 -14.32 -4.31
C GLY A 160 -6.22 -13.53 -3.65
N VAL A 161 -6.39 -13.06 -2.42
CA VAL A 161 -5.38 -12.27 -1.72
C VAL A 161 -4.50 -13.15 -0.84
N SER A 162 -3.20 -12.90 -0.88
CA SER A 162 -2.17 -13.59 -0.10
C SER A 162 -2.21 -13.10 1.35
N PHE A 163 -2.50 -13.99 2.29
CA PHE A 163 -2.41 -13.67 3.73
C PHE A 163 -1.01 -13.22 4.15
N LEU A 164 0.05 -13.68 3.45
CA LEU A 164 1.40 -13.21 3.71
C LEU A 164 1.60 -11.75 3.28
N PHE A 165 0.95 -11.32 2.18
CA PHE A 165 0.92 -9.92 1.79
C PHE A 165 0.24 -9.08 2.87
N CYS A 166 -0.97 -9.47 3.30
CA CYS A 166 -1.69 -8.76 4.36
C CYS A 166 -0.87 -8.70 5.67
N ALA A 167 -0.12 -9.76 5.99
CA ALA A 167 0.67 -9.84 7.22
C ALA A 167 1.86 -8.89 7.18
N LEU A 168 2.55 -8.82 6.03
CA LEU A 168 3.67 -7.93 5.83
C LEU A 168 3.23 -6.47 5.90
N ASP A 169 2.09 -6.14 5.30
CA ASP A 169 1.57 -4.77 5.33
C ASP A 169 1.17 -4.35 6.75
N ALA A 170 0.39 -5.19 7.44
CA ALA A 170 0.04 -4.97 8.84
C ALA A 170 1.26 -4.87 9.77
N LEU A 171 2.31 -5.67 9.52
CA LEU A 171 3.56 -5.60 10.27
C LEU A 171 4.29 -4.28 9.99
N GLY A 172 4.24 -3.79 8.76
CA GLY A 172 4.74 -2.48 8.37
C GLY A 172 4.07 -1.36 9.16
N ASP A 173 2.74 -1.38 9.25
CA ASP A 173 1.97 -0.39 10.01
C ASP A 173 2.24 -0.47 11.51
N LEU A 174 2.25 -1.67 12.08
CA LEU A 174 2.54 -1.88 13.51
C LEU A 174 3.93 -1.35 13.87
N THR A 175 4.94 -1.69 13.08
CA THR A 175 6.32 -1.24 13.34
C THR A 175 6.49 0.26 13.12
N ALA A 176 5.74 0.88 12.20
CA ALA A 176 5.70 2.33 12.04
C ALA A 176 5.10 3.04 13.26
N ILE A 177 3.96 2.57 13.77
CA ILE A 177 3.33 3.12 14.98
C ILE A 177 4.29 3.02 16.17
N LEU A 178 4.90 1.85 16.37
CA LEU A 178 5.88 1.66 17.43
C LEU A 178 7.08 2.61 17.26
N SER A 179 7.58 2.81 16.03
CA SER A 179 8.66 3.78 15.76
C SER A 179 8.30 5.18 16.25
N ILE A 180 7.07 5.65 15.99
CA ILE A 180 6.60 6.97 16.45
C ILE A 180 6.55 7.03 17.98
N CYS A 181 6.11 5.98 18.67
CA CYS A 181 6.05 5.93 20.13
C CYS A 181 7.42 6.01 20.83
N PHE A 182 8.50 5.68 20.12
CA PHE A 182 9.88 5.76 20.63
C PHE A 182 10.60 7.08 20.29
N ARG A 183 9.97 7.98 19.52
CA ARG A 183 10.48 9.34 19.26
C ARG A 183 10.16 10.29 20.41
N GLU A 184 10.90 11.40 20.48
CA GLU A 184 10.63 12.50 21.43
C GLU A 184 9.29 13.18 21.13
N ASP A 185 9.06 13.48 19.85
CA ASP A 185 7.84 14.12 19.37
C ASP A 185 6.88 13.08 18.80
N ILE A 186 5.70 12.97 19.42
CA ILE A 186 4.64 12.08 18.96
C ILE A 186 3.86 12.76 17.84
N GLU A 187 4.01 12.24 16.62
CA GLU A 187 3.26 12.69 15.46
C GLU A 187 1.91 11.98 15.38
N VAL A 188 0.85 12.62 15.90
CA VAL A 188 -0.51 12.07 15.95
C VAL A 188 -1.03 11.70 14.55
N LEU A 189 -0.72 12.51 13.53
CA LEU A 189 -1.14 12.24 12.16
C LEU A 189 -0.61 10.90 11.65
N GLY A 190 0.67 10.60 11.90
CA GLY A 190 1.27 9.32 11.53
C GLY A 190 0.61 8.13 12.24
N ILE A 191 0.32 8.27 13.54
CA ILE A 191 -0.38 7.23 14.31
C ILE A 191 -1.77 6.96 13.74
N VAL A 192 -2.52 8.00 13.38
CA VAL A 192 -3.86 7.85 12.80
C VAL A 192 -3.79 7.16 11.44
N ILE A 193 -2.87 7.59 10.56
CA ILE A 193 -2.72 7.01 9.22
C ILE A 193 -2.38 5.51 9.31
N TYR A 194 -1.32 5.16 10.02
CA TYR A 194 -0.90 3.75 10.15
C TYR A 194 -1.89 2.93 10.97
N GLY A 195 -2.57 3.54 11.96
CA GLY A 195 -3.58 2.88 12.77
C GLY A 195 -4.83 2.50 11.96
N VAL A 196 -5.25 3.34 11.01
CA VAL A 196 -6.36 3.04 10.10
C VAL A 196 -6.00 1.85 9.20
N GLU A 197 -4.84 1.88 8.55
CA GLU A 197 -4.36 0.77 7.70
C GLU A 197 -4.23 -0.53 8.50
N LEU A 198 -3.60 -0.49 9.68
CA LEU A 198 -3.48 -1.65 10.56
C LEU A 198 -4.85 -2.23 10.91
N GLY A 199 -5.81 -1.37 11.26
CA GLY A 199 -7.17 -1.78 11.55
C GLY A 199 -7.86 -2.45 10.36
N LEU A 200 -7.69 -1.89 9.16
CA LEU A 200 -8.20 -2.47 7.92
C LEU A 200 -7.56 -3.83 7.64
N TRP A 201 -6.26 -4.00 7.84
CA TRP A 201 -5.61 -5.30 7.65
C TRP A 201 -6.01 -6.34 8.68
N CYS A 202 -6.07 -5.97 9.96
CA CYS A 202 -6.57 -6.84 11.02
C CYS A 202 -7.99 -7.33 10.71
N GLY A 203 -8.87 -6.46 10.20
CA GLY A 203 -10.21 -6.88 9.81
C GLY A 203 -10.23 -7.84 8.62
N VAL A 204 -9.29 -7.74 7.66
CA VAL A 204 -9.14 -8.73 6.56
C VAL A 204 -8.77 -10.10 7.13
N PHE A 205 -7.88 -10.15 8.12
CA PHE A 205 -7.54 -11.38 8.83
C PHE A 205 -8.73 -11.97 9.58
N VAL A 206 -9.47 -11.15 10.33
CA VAL A 206 -10.66 -11.59 11.07
C VAL A 206 -11.70 -12.15 10.11
N ALA A 207 -11.99 -11.43 9.03
CA ALA A 207 -12.88 -11.88 7.98
C ALA A 207 -12.42 -13.21 7.35
N GLY A 208 -11.13 -13.31 7.00
CA GLY A 208 -10.52 -14.54 6.48
C GLY A 208 -10.68 -15.73 7.44
N GLY A 209 -10.45 -15.50 8.73
CA GLY A 209 -10.65 -16.50 9.77
C GLY A 209 -12.10 -16.97 9.88
N VAL A 210 -13.05 -16.03 9.94
CA VAL A 210 -14.48 -16.33 10.05
C VAL A 210 -15.00 -17.11 8.83
N TRP A 211 -14.63 -16.70 7.61
CA TRP A 211 -15.10 -17.37 6.40
C TRP A 211 -14.46 -18.75 6.20
N ASN A 212 -13.15 -18.89 6.45
CA ASN A 212 -12.48 -20.19 6.36
C ASN A 212 -13.03 -21.18 7.42
N PHE A 213 -13.30 -20.71 8.64
CA PHE A 213 -13.91 -21.52 9.68
C PHE A 213 -15.33 -21.97 9.30
N ARG A 214 -16.15 -21.06 8.73
CA ARG A 214 -17.51 -21.39 8.27
C ARG A 214 -17.52 -22.43 7.16
N GLU A 215 -16.61 -22.33 6.18
CA GLU A 215 -16.47 -23.36 5.14
C GLU A 215 -16.07 -24.73 5.73
N TRP A 216 -15.17 -24.76 6.71
CA TRP A 216 -14.75 -26.01 7.36
C TRP A 216 -15.88 -26.67 8.15
N VAL A 217 -16.67 -25.91 8.90
CA VAL A 217 -17.85 -26.42 9.61
C VAL A 217 -18.90 -26.93 8.62
N GLY A 218 -19.11 -26.21 7.51
CA GLY A 218 -20.06 -26.60 6.48
C GLY A 218 -19.72 -27.90 5.74
N ARG A 219 -18.43 -28.24 5.57
CA ARG A 219 -17.98 -29.50 4.97
C ARG A 219 -18.09 -30.72 5.90
N LYS A 220 -18.30 -30.50 7.20
CA LYS A 220 -18.46 -31.55 8.21
C LYS A 220 -19.93 -31.95 8.46
N ARG A 221 -20.89 -31.29 7.83
CA ARG A 221 -22.30 -31.70 7.75
C ARG A 221 -22.56 -32.35 6.40
#